data_AF-A0A1F7W6A9-F1
#
_entry.id   AF-A0A1F7W6A9-F1
#
_cell.length_a   1.000
_cell.length_b   1.000
_cell.length_c   1.000
_cell.angle_alpha   90.00
_cell.angle_beta   90.00
_cell.angle_gamma   90.00
#
_symmetry.space_group_name_H-M   'P 1'
#
loop_
_entity.id
_entity.type
_entity.pdbx_description
1 polymer ?
#
loop_
_entity_poly.entity_id
_entity_poly.type
_entity_poly.pdbx_seq_one_letter_code
_entity_poly.pdbx_strand_id
1 'polypeptide(L)'
;MSPVASRRAELWELVENGIRLGLSQDDPGARRAAAGMIEYVPEASRAELWELVENGIRLALSQDDPGARKEAAWAIRHAPVASRAELVRLALSQDDPGARMAAAGMIQHVPEESRAELVRKSFDVGLGNEIIKPALYEGSTLDGGRFKLAKFAKTGSETTLVGGALKDKLIVRHISPGPFIAWQKIYEDHGAWQRNGFDYVPVEPIHSYLLDKKKGMVDVFSGVLDLSLASWLRISGDMYEQELENQRDKIINVLKQEGVAHGHTHRDNFVLRFFRDKNGNPDIDRVPRVYVIDFDQAVSPVSTL
;
A
#
# COMPACT_ATOMS: atom_id res chain seq x y z
N MET A 1 38.85 -2.08 -35.82
CA MET A 1 37.45 -1.89 -35.38
C MET A 1 36.62 -1.39 -36.57
N SER A 2 35.38 -1.83 -36.72
CA SER A 2 34.50 -1.27 -37.76
C SER A 2 34.07 0.16 -37.39
N PRO A 3 33.81 1.06 -38.37
CA PRO A 3 33.37 2.44 -38.09
C PRO A 3 32.11 2.52 -37.21
N VAL A 4 31.23 1.53 -37.31
CA VAL A 4 30.00 1.41 -36.49
C VAL A 4 30.34 1.10 -35.03
N ALA A 5 31.35 0.26 -34.77
CA ALA A 5 31.79 -0.05 -33.41
C ALA A 5 32.46 1.16 -32.73
N SER A 6 33.22 1.96 -33.48
CA SER A 6 33.82 3.21 -32.97
C SER A 6 32.76 4.23 -32.57
N ARG A 7 31.80 4.49 -33.46
CA ARG A 7 30.72 5.46 -33.22
C ARG A 7 29.82 5.05 -32.04
N ARG A 8 29.62 3.75 -31.83
CA ARG A 8 28.86 3.23 -30.69
C ARG A 8 29.61 3.45 -29.36
N ALA A 9 30.93 3.26 -29.34
CA ALA A 9 31.74 3.50 -28.16
C ALA A 9 31.73 4.98 -27.75
N GLU A 10 31.89 5.89 -28.72
CA GLU A 10 31.82 7.35 -28.50
C GLU A 10 30.46 7.79 -27.92
N LEU A 11 29.36 7.21 -28.40
CA LEU A 11 28.03 7.50 -27.87
C LEU A 11 27.86 7.01 -26.42
N TRP A 12 28.45 5.88 -26.06
CA TRP A 12 28.39 5.41 -24.67
C TRP A 12 29.18 6.30 -23.72
N GLU A 13 30.38 6.71 -24.12
CA GLU A 13 31.18 7.65 -23.34
C GLU A 13 30.43 8.97 -23.10
N LEU A 14 29.73 9.49 -24.12
CA LEU A 14 28.91 10.69 -23.98
C LEU A 14 27.77 10.49 -22.98
N VAL A 15 27.06 9.36 -23.05
CA VAL A 15 25.97 9.05 -22.12
C VAL A 15 26.49 8.89 -20.70
N GLU A 16 27.59 8.17 -20.50
CA GLU A 16 28.21 7.99 -19.19
C GLU A 16 28.62 9.33 -18.57
N ASN A 17 29.26 10.20 -19.35
CA ASN A 17 29.63 11.55 -18.90
C ASN A 17 28.39 12.39 -18.55
N GLY A 18 27.32 12.29 -19.34
CA GLY A 18 26.04 12.93 -19.05
C GLY A 18 25.41 12.44 -17.74
N ILE A 19 25.48 11.13 -17.48
CA ILE A 19 25.00 10.54 -16.22
C ILE A 19 25.85 11.06 -15.05
N ARG A 20 27.18 11.03 -15.14
CA ARG A 20 28.06 11.53 -14.08
C ARG A 20 27.77 13.00 -13.75
N LEU A 21 27.61 13.84 -14.78
CA LEU A 21 27.26 15.24 -14.61
C LEU A 21 25.89 15.42 -13.96
N GLY A 22 24.91 14.61 -14.33
CA GLY A 22 23.58 14.62 -13.73
C GLY A 22 23.58 14.17 -12.26
N LEU A 23 24.37 13.16 -11.92
CA LEU A 23 24.55 12.67 -10.55
C LEU A 23 25.26 13.70 -9.66
N SER A 24 26.09 14.58 -10.22
CA SER A 24 26.79 15.64 -9.49
C SER A 24 26.01 16.96 -9.37
N GLN A 25 24.77 17.04 -9.88
CA GLN A 25 23.95 18.24 -9.75
C GLN A 25 23.41 18.42 -8.32
N ASP A 26 23.21 19.66 -7.91
CA ASP A 26 22.55 20.01 -6.64
C ASP A 26 21.05 19.67 -6.63
N ASP A 27 20.41 19.67 -7.80
CA ASP A 27 19.00 19.35 -7.95
C ASP A 27 18.73 17.83 -7.73
N PRO A 28 17.90 17.45 -6.74
CA PRO A 28 17.54 16.05 -6.53
C PRO A 28 16.81 15.41 -7.72
N GLY A 29 16.07 16.20 -8.50
CA GLY A 29 15.39 15.74 -9.71
C GLY A 29 16.38 15.26 -10.78
N ALA A 30 17.41 16.07 -11.06
CA ALA A 30 18.48 15.76 -11.99
C ALA A 30 19.25 14.51 -11.56
N ARG A 31 19.60 14.38 -10.27
CA ARG A 31 20.27 13.18 -9.74
C ARG A 31 19.43 11.92 -9.94
N ARG A 32 18.13 11.97 -9.66
CA ARG A 32 17.22 10.84 -9.87
C ARG A 32 17.09 10.45 -11.34
N ALA A 33 16.95 11.45 -12.22
CA ALA A 33 16.87 11.22 -13.65
C ALA A 33 18.15 10.53 -14.16
N ALA A 34 19.32 11.02 -13.75
CA ALA A 34 20.61 10.44 -14.11
C ALA A 34 20.77 9.01 -13.57
N ALA A 35 20.39 8.75 -12.31
CA ALA A 35 20.43 7.40 -11.74
C ALA A 35 19.53 6.41 -12.50
N GLY A 36 18.34 6.85 -12.91
CA GLY A 36 17.43 6.06 -13.75
C GLY A 36 17.96 5.77 -15.16
N MET A 37 18.98 6.50 -15.63
CA MET A 37 19.59 6.28 -16.94
C MET A 37 20.70 5.21 -16.94
N ILE A 38 21.19 4.78 -15.76
CA ILE A 38 22.30 3.82 -15.65
C ILE A 38 21.95 2.46 -16.28
N GLU A 39 20.68 2.06 -16.26
CA GLU A 39 20.24 0.81 -16.88
C GLU A 39 20.42 0.77 -18.40
N TYR A 40 20.66 1.92 -19.05
CA TYR A 40 20.83 2.03 -20.51
C TYR A 40 22.28 2.07 -20.98
N VAL A 41 23.28 2.16 -20.08
CA VAL A 41 24.70 2.08 -20.46
C VAL A 41 25.21 0.63 -20.44
N PRO A 42 26.37 0.32 -21.06
CA PRO A 42 26.95 -1.02 -21.02
C PRO A 42 27.22 -1.51 -19.58
N GLU A 43 27.01 -2.80 -19.32
CA GLU A 43 27.16 -3.40 -17.98
C GLU A 43 28.53 -3.12 -17.33
N ALA A 44 29.60 -3.15 -18.13
CA ALA A 44 30.96 -2.85 -17.68
C ALA A 44 31.11 -1.46 -17.03
N SER A 45 30.30 -0.48 -17.44
CA SER A 45 30.37 0.90 -16.95
C SER A 45 29.41 1.17 -15.78
N ARG A 46 28.44 0.28 -15.55
CA ARG A 46 27.38 0.53 -14.57
C ARG A 46 27.88 0.44 -13.14
N ALA A 47 28.83 -0.45 -12.86
CA ALA A 47 29.38 -0.67 -11.51
C ALA A 47 29.85 0.64 -10.86
N GLU A 48 30.66 1.43 -11.57
CA GLU A 48 31.16 2.71 -11.08
C GLU A 48 30.05 3.76 -10.92
N LEU A 49 29.09 3.81 -11.84
CA LEU A 49 27.98 4.77 -11.78
C LEU A 49 27.03 4.45 -10.60
N TRP A 50 26.82 3.17 -10.34
CA TRP A 50 26.05 2.72 -9.19
C TRP A 50 26.75 2.99 -7.87
N GLU A 51 28.07 2.82 -7.82
CA GLU A 51 28.88 3.21 -6.65
C GLU A 51 28.72 4.72 -6.35
N LEU A 52 28.70 5.57 -7.40
CA LEU A 52 28.41 7.00 -7.22
C LEU A 52 27.01 7.25 -6.65
N VAL A 53 25.98 6.53 -7.12
CA VAL A 53 24.62 6.64 -6.57
C VAL A 53 24.58 6.25 -5.10
N GLU A 54 25.17 5.10 -4.75
CA GLU A 54 25.18 4.61 -3.37
C GLU A 54 25.92 5.56 -2.43
N ASN A 55 27.11 6.01 -2.82
CA ASN A 55 27.90 6.96 -2.04
C ASN A 55 27.18 8.29 -1.88
N GLY A 56 26.53 8.78 -2.94
CA GLY A 56 25.70 9.99 -2.89
C GLY A 56 24.52 9.86 -1.91
N ILE A 57 23.84 8.72 -1.91
CA ILE A 57 22.75 8.45 -0.95
C ILE A 57 23.28 8.42 0.48
N ARG A 58 24.37 7.69 0.74
CA ARG A 58 24.97 7.60 2.08
C ARG A 58 25.43 8.96 2.60
N LEU A 59 26.09 9.74 1.74
CA LEU A 59 26.53 11.08 2.08
C LEU A 59 25.33 11.98 2.42
N ALA A 60 24.30 12.01 1.58
CA ALA A 60 23.12 12.83 1.81
C ALA A 60 22.33 12.40 3.06
N LEU A 61 22.28 11.10 3.39
CA LEU A 61 21.71 10.62 4.65
C LEU A 61 22.53 11.07 5.87
N SER A 62 23.84 11.28 5.73
CA SER A 62 24.71 11.76 6.81
C SER A 62 24.72 13.27 7.01
N GLN A 63 24.16 14.04 6.08
CA GLN A 63 24.09 15.51 6.18
C GLN A 63 23.09 15.94 7.25
N ASP A 64 23.24 17.13 7.81
CA ASP A 64 22.31 17.65 8.83
C ASP A 64 20.96 18.14 8.27
N ASP A 65 20.86 18.33 6.96
CA ASP A 65 19.63 18.83 6.31
C ASP A 65 18.55 17.73 6.22
N PRO A 66 17.40 17.88 6.91
CA PRO A 66 16.30 16.91 6.84
C PRO A 66 15.74 16.76 5.42
N GLY A 67 15.77 17.84 4.62
CA GLY A 67 15.35 17.81 3.23
C GLY A 67 16.21 16.84 2.41
N ALA A 68 17.53 17.00 2.49
CA ALA A 68 18.50 16.13 1.85
C ALA A 68 18.35 14.66 2.30
N ARG A 69 18.19 14.40 3.60
CA ARG A 69 17.98 13.03 4.12
C ARG A 69 16.74 12.37 3.53
N LYS A 70 15.62 13.10 3.50
CA LYS A 70 14.36 12.62 2.92
C LYS A 70 14.49 12.35 1.43
N GLU A 71 15.10 13.25 0.67
CA GLU A 71 15.32 13.07 -0.77
C GLU A 71 16.27 11.90 -1.05
N ALA A 72 17.29 11.71 -0.23
CA ALA A 72 18.20 10.58 -0.31
C ALA A 72 17.48 9.24 -0.05
N ALA A 73 16.58 9.19 0.93
CA ALA A 73 15.75 8.02 1.18
C ALA A 73 14.87 7.69 -0.04
N TRP A 74 14.23 8.67 -0.69
CA TRP A 74 13.48 8.44 -1.94
C TRP A 74 14.36 7.98 -3.11
N ALA A 75 15.64 8.36 -3.12
CA ALA A 75 16.57 7.95 -4.16
C ALA A 75 16.98 6.47 -4.07
N ILE A 76 16.73 5.79 -2.94
CA ILE A 76 17.11 4.38 -2.74
C ILE A 76 16.56 3.46 -3.84
N ARG A 77 15.35 3.70 -4.35
CA ARG A 77 14.79 2.90 -5.46
C ARG A 77 15.63 2.92 -6.74
N HIS A 78 16.52 3.90 -6.90
CA HIS A 78 17.42 4.04 -8.05
C HIS A 78 18.82 3.45 -7.77
N ALA A 79 19.11 3.02 -6.55
CA ALA A 79 20.32 2.27 -6.24
C ALA A 79 20.25 0.83 -6.79
N PRO A 80 21.39 0.13 -6.93
CA PRO A 80 21.41 -1.30 -7.24
C PRO A 80 20.53 -2.11 -6.30
N VAL A 81 19.78 -3.05 -6.85
CA VAL A 81 18.85 -3.92 -6.09
C VAL A 81 19.53 -4.54 -4.87
N ALA A 82 20.77 -5.04 -5.03
CA ALA A 82 21.55 -5.67 -3.97
C ALA A 82 21.84 -4.76 -2.77
N SER A 83 21.90 -3.44 -2.98
CA SER A 83 22.29 -2.47 -1.96
C SER A 83 21.08 -1.79 -1.30
N ARG A 84 19.88 -1.89 -1.90
CA ARG A 84 18.68 -1.19 -1.42
C ARG A 84 18.32 -1.56 0.00
N ALA A 85 18.40 -2.84 0.38
CA ALA A 85 18.07 -3.28 1.73
C ALA A 85 18.94 -2.57 2.79
N GLU A 86 20.25 -2.55 2.60
CA GLU A 86 21.19 -1.86 3.49
C GLU A 86 20.94 -0.34 3.56
N LEU A 87 20.64 0.29 2.42
CA LEU A 87 20.33 1.72 2.38
C LEU A 87 19.00 2.03 3.11
N VAL A 88 17.99 1.16 2.97
CA VAL A 88 16.74 1.30 3.74
C VAL A 88 17.01 1.12 5.22
N ARG A 89 17.83 0.14 5.64
CA ARG A 89 18.22 -0.02 7.06
C ARG A 89 18.86 1.24 7.62
N LEU A 90 19.76 1.86 6.86
CA LEU A 90 20.45 3.09 7.24
C LEU A 90 19.46 4.26 7.36
N ALA A 91 18.56 4.41 6.38
CA ALA A 91 17.58 5.49 6.36
C ALA A 91 16.50 5.34 7.45
N LEU A 92 16.08 4.11 7.79
CA LEU A 92 15.18 3.84 8.92
C LEU A 92 15.81 4.12 10.28
N SER A 93 17.14 4.09 10.38
CA SER A 93 17.89 4.41 11.59
C SER A 93 18.17 5.90 11.76
N GLN A 94 17.72 6.76 10.84
CA GLN A 94 17.82 8.21 10.98
C GLN A 94 16.90 8.72 12.09
N ASP A 95 17.30 9.82 12.72
CA ASP A 95 16.46 10.56 13.68
C ASP A 95 15.31 11.30 12.96
N ASP A 96 15.57 11.81 11.75
CA ASP A 96 14.61 12.54 10.92
C ASP A 96 13.37 11.70 10.58
N PRO A 97 12.17 12.10 11.03
CA PRO A 97 10.94 11.39 10.71
C PRO A 97 10.63 11.36 9.21
N GLY A 98 11.03 12.40 8.46
CA GLY A 98 10.81 12.50 7.02
C GLY A 98 11.56 11.42 6.24
N ALA A 99 12.84 11.24 6.54
CA ALA A 99 13.71 10.23 5.98
C ALA A 99 13.26 8.81 6.37
N ARG A 100 12.88 8.59 7.63
CA ARG A 100 12.33 7.32 8.10
C ARG A 100 11.05 6.93 7.36
N MET A 101 10.12 7.86 7.21
CA MET A 101 8.87 7.64 6.47
C MET A 101 9.11 7.37 4.98
N ALA A 102 10.04 8.12 4.35
CA ALA A 102 10.44 7.86 2.97
C ALA A 102 11.09 6.48 2.82
N ALA A 103 11.94 6.08 3.76
CA ALA A 103 12.60 4.77 3.77
C ALA A 103 11.60 3.62 3.89
N ALA A 104 10.57 3.75 4.75
CA ALA A 104 9.50 2.77 4.86
C ALA A 104 8.76 2.58 3.52
N GLY A 105 8.53 3.66 2.76
CA GLY A 105 7.97 3.60 1.41
C GLY A 105 8.87 2.89 0.38
N MET A 106 10.17 2.78 0.63
CA MET A 106 11.14 2.12 -0.24
C MET A 106 11.25 0.61 -0.02
N ILE A 107 10.65 0.06 1.05
CA ILE A 107 10.71 -1.38 1.33
C ILE A 107 10.19 -2.21 0.16
N GLN A 108 9.13 -1.78 -0.53
CA GLN A 108 8.60 -2.47 -1.72
C GLN A 108 9.61 -2.58 -2.88
N HIS A 109 10.70 -1.81 -2.87
CA HIS A 109 11.73 -1.81 -3.90
C HIS A 109 12.97 -2.64 -3.53
N VAL A 110 13.05 -3.17 -2.30
CA VAL A 110 14.13 -4.06 -1.86
C VAL A 110 13.85 -5.50 -2.33
N PRO A 111 14.87 -6.39 -2.33
CA PRO A 111 14.69 -7.82 -2.51
C PRO A 111 13.65 -8.39 -1.53
N GLU A 112 12.84 -9.33 -2.00
CA GLU A 112 11.69 -9.85 -1.27
C GLU A 112 12.09 -10.46 0.09
N GLU A 113 13.21 -11.19 0.12
CA GLU A 113 13.78 -11.84 1.31
C GLU A 113 14.18 -10.84 2.41
N SER A 114 14.32 -9.56 2.09
CA SER A 114 14.65 -8.50 3.06
C SER A 114 13.42 -7.72 3.54
N ARG A 115 12.26 -7.85 2.89
CA ARG A 115 11.08 -7.01 3.17
C ARG A 115 10.53 -7.23 4.56
N ALA A 116 10.37 -8.49 4.96
CA ALA A 116 9.81 -8.84 6.26
C ALA A 116 10.61 -8.23 7.43
N GLU A 117 11.94 -8.28 7.38
CA GLU A 117 12.81 -7.67 8.39
C GLU A 117 12.67 -6.14 8.42
N LEU A 118 12.67 -5.49 7.26
CA LEU A 118 12.54 -4.04 7.17
C LEU A 118 11.16 -3.52 7.60
N VAL A 119 10.10 -4.29 7.35
CA VAL A 119 8.76 -4.00 7.86
C VAL A 119 8.75 -4.04 9.38
N ARG A 120 9.30 -5.09 10.01
CA ARG A 120 9.42 -5.14 11.49
C ARG A 120 10.20 -3.95 12.02
N LYS A 121 11.36 -3.65 11.43
CA LYS A 121 12.18 -2.50 11.83
C LYS A 121 11.39 -1.19 11.75
N SER A 122 10.53 -1.04 10.75
CA SER A 122 9.70 0.15 10.59
C SER A 122 8.62 0.27 11.67
N PHE A 123 8.05 -0.86 12.12
CA PHE A 123 7.17 -0.90 13.28
C PHE A 123 7.91 -0.52 14.56
N ASP A 124 9.13 -1.03 14.77
CA ASP A 124 9.96 -0.74 15.93
C ASP A 124 10.29 0.76 16.08
N VAL A 125 10.44 1.47 14.95
CA VAL A 125 10.69 2.92 14.93
C VAL A 125 9.41 3.76 14.91
N GLY A 126 8.25 3.14 15.13
CA GLY A 126 6.95 3.82 15.30
C GLY A 126 6.19 4.15 14.01
N LEU A 127 6.58 3.56 12.87
CA LEU A 127 5.93 3.83 11.57
C LEU A 127 4.82 2.83 11.22
N GLY A 128 4.48 1.90 12.12
CA GLY A 128 3.52 0.83 11.82
C GLY A 128 2.19 1.35 11.26
N ASN A 129 1.66 2.45 11.82
CA ASN A 129 0.43 3.09 11.34
C ASN A 129 0.54 3.68 9.92
N GLU A 130 1.71 4.21 9.55
CA GLU A 130 1.91 4.75 8.20
C GLU A 130 2.10 3.61 7.18
N ILE A 131 2.75 2.51 7.55
CA ILE A 131 2.91 1.35 6.67
C ILE A 131 1.56 0.71 6.31
N ILE A 132 0.68 0.57 7.29
CA ILE A 132 -0.59 -0.13 7.10
C ILE A 132 -1.72 0.79 6.65
N LYS A 133 -1.41 2.04 6.33
CA LYS A 133 -2.41 3.06 6.00
C LYS A 133 -3.16 2.69 4.71
N PRO A 134 -4.50 2.82 4.68
CA PRO A 134 -5.27 2.59 3.48
C PRO A 134 -5.03 3.69 2.43
N ALA A 135 -5.08 3.32 1.15
CA ALA A 135 -4.97 4.26 0.02
C ALA A 135 -6.23 5.10 -0.22
N LEU A 136 -7.31 4.89 0.55
CA LEU A 136 -8.62 5.53 0.35
C LEU A 136 -8.58 7.06 0.28
N TYR A 137 -7.71 7.68 1.06
CA TYR A 137 -7.58 9.14 1.14
C TYR A 137 -6.33 9.67 0.40
N GLU A 138 -5.64 8.82 -0.34
CA GLU A 138 -4.47 9.23 -1.13
C GLU A 138 -4.89 10.23 -2.23
N GLY A 139 -4.19 11.36 -2.32
CA GLY A 139 -4.53 12.46 -3.23
C GLY A 139 -5.81 13.24 -2.86
N SER A 140 -6.47 12.91 -1.73
CA SER A 140 -7.64 13.64 -1.26
C SER A 140 -7.26 14.98 -0.61
N THR A 141 -8.10 16.00 -0.79
CA THR A 141 -8.00 17.29 -0.09
C THR A 141 -8.70 17.29 1.27
N LEU A 142 -9.26 16.14 1.68
CA LEU A 142 -9.93 16.00 2.97
C LEU A 142 -8.89 16.00 4.10
N ASP A 143 -9.11 16.90 5.06
CA ASP A 143 -8.29 17.07 6.25
C ASP A 143 -9.05 16.58 7.50
N GLY A 144 -8.35 16.49 8.63
CA GLY A 144 -8.94 16.15 9.93
C GLY A 144 -9.68 17.31 10.61
N GLY A 145 -9.83 18.45 9.93
CA GLY A 145 -10.41 19.67 10.47
C GLY A 145 -11.93 19.70 10.35
N ARG A 146 -12.44 20.47 9.39
CA ARG A 146 -13.90 20.64 9.23
C ARG A 146 -14.50 19.43 8.54
N PHE A 147 -15.73 19.10 8.94
CA PHE A 147 -16.52 18.10 8.22
C PHE A 147 -16.67 18.50 6.76
N LYS A 148 -16.27 17.59 5.87
CA LYS A 148 -16.33 17.71 4.42
C LYS A 148 -16.61 16.33 3.85
N LEU A 149 -17.25 16.28 2.69
CA LEU A 149 -17.47 15.06 1.94
C LEU A 149 -16.74 15.16 0.61
N ALA A 150 -16.17 14.07 0.14
CA ALA A 150 -15.59 13.98 -1.20
C ALA A 150 -16.00 12.66 -1.86
N LYS A 151 -16.31 12.71 -3.16
CA LYS A 151 -16.55 11.51 -3.94
C LYS A 151 -15.23 10.77 -4.15
N PHE A 152 -15.21 9.48 -3.83
CA PHE A 152 -14.11 8.60 -4.20
C PHE A 152 -14.30 8.14 -5.65
N ALA A 153 -13.30 8.39 -6.49
CA ALA A 153 -13.36 8.01 -7.90
C ALA A 153 -13.11 6.50 -8.04
N LYS A 154 -14.18 5.74 -8.32
CA LYS A 154 -14.13 4.32 -8.67
C LYS A 154 -15.22 3.95 -9.65
N THR A 155 -15.07 2.80 -10.28
CA THR A 155 -16.14 2.12 -11.04
C THR A 155 -17.05 1.35 -10.10
N GLY A 156 -18.33 1.19 -10.45
CA GLY A 156 -19.31 0.46 -9.63
C GLY A 156 -20.06 1.36 -8.64
N SER A 157 -20.21 0.91 -7.39
CA SER A 157 -20.87 1.66 -6.32
C SER A 157 -20.15 2.96 -5.99
N GLU A 158 -20.93 4.02 -5.78
CA GLU A 158 -20.34 5.28 -5.34
C GLU A 158 -19.87 5.14 -3.89
N THR A 159 -18.69 5.66 -3.60
CA THR A 159 -18.18 5.77 -2.23
C THR A 159 -17.92 7.24 -1.93
N THR A 160 -18.39 7.70 -0.77
CA THR A 160 -18.15 9.04 -0.26
C THR A 160 -17.18 8.95 0.91
N LEU A 161 -16.05 9.65 0.78
CA LEU A 161 -15.09 9.85 1.85
C LEU A 161 -15.60 10.92 2.81
N VAL A 162 -15.43 10.68 4.10
CA VAL A 162 -15.78 11.63 5.15
C VAL A 162 -14.50 12.27 5.70
N GLY A 163 -14.47 13.60 5.78
CA GLY A 163 -13.41 14.40 6.38
C GLY A 163 -13.69 14.82 7.82
N GLY A 164 -12.86 15.71 8.36
CA GLY A 164 -12.95 16.18 9.74
C GLY A 164 -12.60 15.10 10.76
N ALA A 165 -13.25 15.11 11.92
CA ALA A 165 -12.98 14.17 13.02
C ALA A 165 -13.24 12.69 12.67
N LEU A 166 -13.96 12.43 11.57
CA LEU A 166 -14.31 11.10 11.05
C LEU A 166 -13.40 10.64 9.90
N LYS A 167 -12.44 11.48 9.49
CA LYS A 167 -11.40 11.09 8.52
C LYS A 167 -10.67 9.85 9.02
N ASP A 168 -10.42 8.91 8.11
CA ASP A 168 -9.78 7.62 8.38
C ASP A 168 -10.54 6.72 9.38
N LYS A 169 -11.82 7.03 9.65
CA LYS A 169 -12.69 6.25 10.55
C LYS A 169 -13.98 5.81 9.88
N LEU A 170 -14.53 6.65 9.01
CA LEU A 170 -15.85 6.43 8.42
C LEU A 170 -15.85 6.75 6.92
N ILE A 171 -16.46 5.87 6.14
CA ILE A 171 -16.85 6.11 4.75
C ILE A 171 -18.34 5.80 4.56
N VAL A 172 -18.92 6.32 3.47
CA VAL A 172 -20.29 5.99 3.09
C VAL A 172 -20.26 5.26 1.75
N ARG A 173 -20.81 4.05 1.70
CA ARG A 173 -21.06 3.34 0.44
C ARG A 173 -22.49 3.57 0.00
N HIS A 174 -22.68 3.85 -1.28
CA HIS A 174 -23.99 3.98 -1.89
C HIS A 174 -24.28 2.72 -2.71
N ILE A 175 -25.09 1.81 -2.15
CA ILE A 175 -25.32 0.46 -2.69
C ILE A 175 -26.79 0.31 -3.07
N SER A 176 -27.10 -0.44 -4.13
CA SER A 176 -28.50 -0.75 -4.45
C SER A 176 -29.12 -1.71 -3.40
N PRO A 177 -30.44 -1.69 -3.19
CA PRO A 177 -31.08 -2.47 -2.12
C PRO A 177 -30.83 -3.99 -2.19
N GLY A 178 -30.81 -4.58 -3.39
CA GLY A 178 -30.59 -6.02 -3.56
C GLY A 178 -29.25 -6.51 -3.01
N PRO A 179 -28.11 -5.99 -3.51
CA PRO A 179 -26.79 -6.27 -2.97
C PRO A 179 -26.65 -5.93 -1.48
N PHE A 180 -27.26 -4.84 -1.01
CA PHE A 180 -27.27 -4.51 0.41
C PHE A 180 -27.93 -5.60 1.27
N ILE A 181 -29.09 -6.13 0.87
CA ILE A 181 -29.78 -7.20 1.62
C ILE A 181 -28.96 -8.49 1.64
N ALA A 182 -28.34 -8.86 0.51
CA ALA A 182 -27.45 -10.02 0.45
C ALA A 182 -26.28 -9.87 1.43
N TRP A 183 -25.72 -8.66 1.48
CA TRP A 183 -24.59 -8.32 2.35
C TRP A 183 -24.96 -8.27 3.83
N GLN A 184 -26.09 -7.66 4.16
CA GLN A 184 -26.62 -7.60 5.52
C GLN A 184 -26.87 -9.01 6.07
N LYS A 185 -27.50 -9.89 5.28
CA LYS A 185 -27.80 -11.26 5.69
C LYS A 185 -26.53 -12.01 6.12
N ILE A 186 -25.46 -11.93 5.32
CA ILE A 186 -24.22 -12.64 5.63
C ILE A 186 -23.42 -11.95 6.75
N TYR A 187 -23.49 -10.62 6.86
CA TYR A 187 -22.88 -9.88 7.97
C TYR A 187 -23.51 -10.27 9.31
N GLU A 188 -24.82 -10.47 9.35
CA GLU A 188 -25.59 -10.80 10.56
C GLU A 188 -25.56 -12.31 10.89
N ASP A 189 -25.16 -13.19 9.97
CA ASP A 189 -25.00 -14.63 10.23
C ASP A 189 -23.66 -14.96 10.91
N HIS A 190 -23.55 -14.56 12.18
CA HIS A 190 -22.39 -14.86 13.02
C HIS A 190 -22.14 -16.38 13.15
N GLY A 191 -23.20 -17.19 13.08
CA GLY A 191 -23.12 -18.63 13.20
C GLY A 191 -22.40 -19.28 12.01
N ALA A 192 -22.66 -18.81 10.79
CA ALA A 192 -21.97 -19.27 9.58
C ALA A 192 -20.46 -19.04 9.68
N TRP A 193 -20.05 -17.85 10.15
CA TRP A 193 -18.64 -17.51 10.35
C TRP A 193 -17.98 -18.34 11.46
N GLN A 194 -18.66 -18.49 12.61
CA GLN A 194 -18.13 -19.25 13.75
C GLN A 194 -17.97 -20.75 13.44
N ARG A 195 -18.94 -21.37 12.75
CA ARG A 195 -18.84 -22.77 12.29
C ARG A 195 -17.69 -22.97 11.31
N ASN A 196 -17.35 -21.93 10.56
CA ASN A 196 -16.18 -21.87 9.70
C ASN A 196 -14.97 -21.26 10.42
N GLY A 197 -14.89 -21.36 11.75
CA GLY A 197 -13.68 -21.08 12.53
C GLY A 197 -13.19 -19.63 12.51
N PHE A 198 -14.06 -18.66 12.22
CA PHE A 198 -13.77 -17.25 12.47
C PHE A 198 -14.27 -16.86 13.86
N ASP A 199 -13.48 -16.10 14.61
CA ASP A 199 -13.86 -15.47 15.88
C ASP A 199 -14.38 -14.03 15.67
N TYR A 200 -14.63 -13.64 14.42
CA TYR A 200 -15.12 -12.34 13.98
C TYR A 200 -15.95 -12.50 12.71
N VAL A 201 -16.65 -11.44 12.30
CA VAL A 201 -17.33 -11.38 11.00
C VAL A 201 -16.34 -10.77 9.99
N PRO A 202 -15.82 -11.54 9.01
CA PRO A 202 -14.76 -11.10 8.09
C PRO A 202 -15.32 -10.32 6.90
N VAL A 203 -16.27 -9.45 7.18
CA VAL A 203 -17.00 -8.64 6.22
C VAL A 203 -16.86 -7.19 6.66
N GLU A 204 -16.68 -6.27 5.70
CA GLU A 204 -16.52 -4.86 6.00
C GLU A 204 -17.56 -4.37 7.05
N PRO A 205 -17.14 -3.70 8.14
CA PRO A 205 -18.05 -3.35 9.23
C PRO A 205 -19.20 -2.44 8.77
N ILE A 206 -20.42 -2.79 9.18
CA ILE A 206 -21.63 -1.98 9.01
C ILE A 206 -21.95 -1.31 10.34
N HIS A 207 -21.79 0.02 10.42
CA HIS A 207 -22.13 0.79 11.63
C HIS A 207 -23.59 1.20 11.64
N SER A 208 -24.10 1.64 10.49
CA SER A 208 -25.51 1.98 10.29
C SER A 208 -25.81 2.05 8.79
N TYR A 209 -27.09 2.14 8.43
CA TYR A 209 -27.50 2.31 7.05
C TYR A 209 -28.80 3.13 6.95
N LEU A 210 -28.99 3.82 5.83
CA LEU A 210 -30.16 4.64 5.54
C LEU A 210 -30.62 4.43 4.09
N LEU A 211 -31.91 4.19 3.89
CA LEU A 211 -32.49 4.15 2.54
C LEU A 211 -32.73 5.57 2.04
N ASP A 212 -31.94 6.00 1.05
CA ASP A 212 -32.21 7.20 0.27
C ASP A 212 -33.33 6.91 -0.73
N LYS A 213 -34.57 7.19 -0.30
CA LYS A 213 -35.77 7.00 -1.12
C LYS A 213 -35.76 7.80 -2.43
N LYS A 214 -35.01 8.90 -2.51
CA LYS A 214 -34.95 9.73 -3.72
C LYS A 214 -34.05 9.10 -4.78
N LYS A 215 -32.92 8.52 -4.36
CA LYS A 215 -31.98 7.84 -5.26
C LYS A 215 -32.29 6.36 -5.46
N GLY A 216 -33.13 5.77 -4.61
CA GLY A 216 -33.38 4.33 -4.61
C GLY A 216 -32.15 3.52 -4.16
N MET A 217 -31.27 4.12 -3.35
CA MET A 217 -30.00 3.54 -2.90
C MET A 217 -29.97 3.46 -1.37
N VAL A 218 -29.16 2.56 -0.83
CA VAL A 218 -28.86 2.44 0.59
C VAL A 218 -27.49 3.06 0.85
N ASP A 219 -27.47 4.08 1.70
CA ASP A 219 -26.26 4.68 2.24
C ASP A 219 -25.81 3.83 3.42
N VAL A 220 -24.69 3.12 3.28
CA VAL A 220 -24.10 2.31 4.35
C VAL A 220 -22.90 3.01 4.94
N PHE A 221 -22.98 3.28 6.24
CA PHE A 221 -21.91 3.89 7.01
C PHE A 221 -20.97 2.80 7.50
N SER A 222 -19.73 2.82 7.00
CA SER A 222 -18.78 1.74 7.18
C SER A 222 -17.45 2.23 7.76
N GLY A 223 -16.83 1.37 8.56
CA GLY A 223 -15.54 1.64 9.20
C GLY A 223 -14.38 1.57 8.20
N VAL A 224 -13.44 2.50 8.31
CA VAL A 224 -12.19 2.44 7.54
C VAL A 224 -11.26 1.38 8.14
N LEU A 225 -10.86 0.41 7.31
CA LEU A 225 -9.89 -0.63 7.63
C LEU A 225 -8.48 -0.22 7.19
N ASP A 226 -7.50 -1.10 7.39
CA ASP A 226 -6.10 -0.83 7.02
C ASP A 226 -5.91 -1.09 5.49
N LEU A 227 -4.67 -1.20 5.01
CA LEU A 227 -4.36 -1.45 3.60
C LEU A 227 -4.94 -2.76 3.02
N SER A 228 -4.98 -2.85 1.67
CA SER A 228 -5.38 -4.07 0.97
C SER A 228 -4.37 -5.20 1.16
N LEU A 229 -4.84 -6.45 1.08
CA LEU A 229 -3.99 -7.64 1.08
C LEU A 229 -2.94 -7.56 -0.04
N ALA A 230 -3.33 -7.10 -1.24
CA ALA A 230 -2.38 -6.87 -2.33
C ALA A 230 -1.28 -5.86 -1.96
N SER A 231 -1.67 -4.75 -1.33
CA SER A 231 -0.71 -3.72 -0.89
C SER A 231 0.21 -4.23 0.20
N TRP A 232 -0.30 -5.03 1.13
CA TRP A 232 0.49 -5.66 2.18
C TRP A 232 1.56 -6.58 1.59
N LEU A 233 1.17 -7.57 0.79
CA LEU A 233 2.11 -8.53 0.18
C LEU A 233 3.17 -7.85 -0.70
N ARG A 234 2.81 -6.74 -1.37
CA ARG A 234 3.77 -5.93 -2.10
C ARG A 234 4.85 -5.33 -1.19
N ILE A 235 4.49 -4.87 0.01
CA ILE A 235 5.41 -4.19 0.93
C ILE A 235 6.13 -5.19 1.84
N SER A 236 5.45 -6.22 2.32
CA SER A 236 5.95 -7.13 3.36
C SER A 236 6.65 -8.38 2.82
N GLY A 237 6.51 -8.67 1.51
CA GLY A 237 7.00 -9.91 0.93
C GLY A 237 6.13 -11.09 1.34
N ASP A 238 6.77 -12.16 1.81
CA ASP A 238 6.14 -13.42 2.23
C ASP A 238 5.53 -13.37 3.65
N MET A 239 5.70 -12.26 4.37
CA MET A 239 5.20 -12.12 5.74
C MET A 239 3.68 -12.34 5.82
N TYR A 240 3.33 -13.47 6.46
CA TYR A 240 1.96 -13.97 6.63
C TYR A 240 1.23 -14.31 5.34
N GLU A 241 1.91 -14.46 4.19
CA GLU A 241 1.22 -14.68 2.92
C GLU A 241 0.30 -15.90 2.99
N GLN A 242 0.80 -17.03 3.47
CA GLN A 242 0.02 -18.26 3.53
C GLN A 242 -1.19 -18.13 4.46
N GLU A 243 -1.03 -17.54 5.64
CA GLU A 243 -2.11 -17.36 6.61
C GLU A 243 -3.20 -16.40 6.11
N LEU A 244 -2.80 -15.32 5.43
CA LEU A 244 -3.73 -14.33 4.89
C LEU A 244 -4.48 -14.87 3.67
N GLU A 245 -3.81 -15.63 2.80
CA GLU A 245 -4.45 -16.30 1.68
C GLU A 245 -5.42 -17.39 2.14
N ASN A 246 -5.05 -18.15 3.18
CA ASN A 246 -5.96 -19.12 3.78
C ASN A 246 -7.21 -18.45 4.38
N GLN A 247 -7.06 -17.30 5.06
CA GLN A 247 -8.21 -16.53 5.54
C GLN A 247 -9.10 -16.07 4.38
N ARG A 248 -8.50 -15.49 3.33
CA ARG A 248 -9.21 -15.05 2.11
C ARG A 248 -10.02 -16.18 1.48
N ASP A 249 -9.39 -17.33 1.24
CA ASP A 249 -10.03 -18.46 0.57
C ASP A 249 -11.16 -19.04 1.41
N LYS A 250 -10.99 -19.07 2.74
CA LYS A 250 -12.05 -19.46 3.67
C LYS A 250 -13.23 -18.51 3.63
N ILE A 251 -13.00 -17.20 3.57
CA ILE A 251 -14.06 -16.19 3.38
C ILE A 251 -14.85 -16.49 2.10
N ILE A 252 -14.15 -16.66 0.97
CA ILE A 252 -14.77 -16.96 -0.33
C ILE A 252 -15.62 -18.23 -0.27
N ASN A 253 -15.14 -19.26 0.42
CA ASN A 253 -15.88 -20.52 0.57
C ASN A 253 -17.16 -20.35 1.38
N VAL A 254 -17.15 -19.58 2.48
CA VAL A 254 -18.37 -19.29 3.25
C VAL A 254 -19.37 -18.51 2.41
N LEU A 255 -18.93 -17.48 1.68
CA LEU A 255 -19.81 -16.70 0.80
C LEU A 255 -20.51 -17.61 -0.23
N LYS A 256 -19.76 -18.53 -0.85
CA LYS A 256 -20.31 -19.52 -1.80
C LYS A 256 -21.34 -20.45 -1.15
N GLN A 257 -21.05 -20.96 0.05
CA GLN A 257 -21.96 -21.85 0.79
C GLN A 257 -23.28 -21.16 1.14
N GLU A 258 -23.21 -19.87 1.49
CA GLU A 258 -24.38 -19.06 1.86
C GLU A 258 -25.09 -18.44 0.63
N GLY A 259 -24.66 -18.80 -0.59
CA GLY A 259 -25.28 -18.37 -1.84
C GLY A 259 -24.98 -16.92 -2.21
N VAL A 260 -23.95 -16.30 -1.62
CA VAL A 260 -23.52 -14.93 -1.94
C VAL A 260 -22.41 -15.00 -2.98
N ALA A 261 -22.72 -14.63 -4.22
CA ALA A 261 -21.70 -14.48 -5.27
C ALA A 261 -21.04 -13.11 -5.16
N HIS A 262 -19.70 -13.08 -5.02
CA HIS A 262 -18.91 -11.85 -5.14
C HIS A 262 -18.22 -11.83 -6.52
N GLY A 263 -18.59 -10.85 -7.36
CA GLY A 263 -18.07 -10.72 -8.73
C GLY A 263 -16.57 -10.39 -8.81
N HIS A 264 -15.93 -9.98 -7.71
CA HIS A 264 -14.55 -9.47 -7.71
C HIS A 264 -13.74 -10.00 -6.52
N THR A 265 -13.23 -11.23 -6.63
CA THR A 265 -12.46 -11.91 -5.55
C THR A 265 -10.94 -11.70 -5.63
N HIS A 266 -10.47 -10.62 -6.28
CA HIS A 266 -9.05 -10.29 -6.34
C HIS A 266 -8.53 -9.71 -5.01
N ARG A 267 -7.21 -9.80 -4.76
CA ARG A 267 -6.55 -9.40 -3.50
C ARG A 267 -6.83 -7.95 -3.07
N ASP A 268 -7.13 -7.03 -3.98
CA ASP A 268 -7.49 -5.64 -3.61
C ASP A 268 -8.85 -5.49 -2.91
N ASN A 269 -9.77 -6.44 -3.08
CA ASN A 269 -11.06 -6.43 -2.40
C ASN A 269 -11.04 -7.17 -1.06
N PHE A 270 -9.83 -7.50 -0.60
CA PHE A 270 -9.59 -7.98 0.74
C PHE A 270 -8.68 -6.97 1.42
N VAL A 271 -9.11 -6.46 2.55
CA VAL A 271 -8.36 -5.48 3.35
C VAL A 271 -8.03 -6.07 4.70
N LEU A 272 -6.97 -5.55 5.30
CA LEU A 272 -6.47 -6.05 6.56
C LEU A 272 -7.02 -5.23 7.74
N ARG A 273 -7.01 -5.88 8.91
CA ARG A 273 -7.09 -5.20 10.19
C ARG A 273 -6.05 -5.75 11.14
N PHE A 274 -5.04 -4.95 11.42
CA PHE A 274 -4.03 -5.28 12.42
C PHE A 274 -4.63 -5.18 13.82
N PHE A 275 -4.21 -6.10 14.69
CA PHE A 275 -4.45 -5.96 16.12
C PHE A 275 -3.70 -4.72 16.63
N ARG A 276 -4.25 -4.08 17.67
CA ARG A 276 -3.67 -2.84 18.21
C ARG A 276 -3.51 -2.94 19.71
N ASP A 277 -2.45 -2.35 20.23
CA ASP A 277 -2.26 -2.15 21.66
C ASP A 277 -3.22 -1.08 22.21
N LYS A 278 -3.17 -0.85 23.53
CA LYS A 278 -3.97 0.18 24.21
C LYS A 278 -3.72 1.62 23.74
N ASN A 279 -2.60 1.87 23.07
CA ASN A 279 -2.21 3.17 22.53
C ASN A 279 -2.59 3.31 21.05
N GLY A 280 -3.17 2.27 20.44
CA GLY A 280 -3.55 2.24 19.03
C GLY A 280 -2.42 1.83 18.08
N ASN A 281 -1.25 1.42 18.60
CA ASN A 281 -0.14 0.96 17.77
C ASN A 281 -0.45 -0.44 17.23
N PRO A 282 -0.20 -0.70 15.94
CA PRO A 282 -0.44 -2.02 15.37
C PRO A 282 0.59 -3.04 15.85
N ASP A 283 0.11 -4.24 16.11
CA ASP A 283 0.89 -5.40 16.54
C ASP A 283 1.28 -6.23 15.31
N ILE A 284 2.59 -6.24 15.00
CA ILE A 284 3.14 -6.94 13.84
C ILE A 284 3.38 -8.43 14.08
N ASP A 285 3.45 -8.86 15.34
CA ASP A 285 3.75 -10.24 15.71
C ASP A 285 2.50 -11.13 15.67
N ARG A 286 1.35 -10.54 15.32
CA ARG A 286 0.09 -11.23 15.12
C ARG A 286 -0.35 -11.12 13.67
N VAL A 287 -0.76 -12.25 13.11
CA VAL A 287 -1.40 -12.29 11.79
C VAL A 287 -2.62 -11.35 11.80
N PRO A 288 -2.69 -10.36 10.89
CA PRO A 288 -3.84 -9.47 10.83
C PRO A 288 -5.09 -10.23 10.35
N ARG A 289 -6.26 -9.67 10.67
CA ARG A 289 -7.54 -10.20 10.22
C ARG A 289 -7.83 -9.74 8.79
N VAL A 290 -8.29 -10.66 7.94
CA VAL A 290 -8.74 -10.32 6.58
C VAL A 290 -10.24 -10.02 6.58
N TYR A 291 -10.63 -8.97 5.86
CA TYR A 291 -12.01 -8.55 5.64
C TYR A 291 -12.26 -8.41 4.15
N VAL A 292 -13.38 -8.94 3.67
CA VAL A 292 -13.84 -8.71 2.30
C VAL A 292 -14.62 -7.40 2.20
N ILE A 293 -14.38 -6.64 1.14
CA ILE A 293 -15.02 -5.36 0.83
C ILE A 293 -15.66 -5.37 -0.56
N ASP A 294 -16.31 -4.26 -0.90
CA ASP A 294 -16.78 -3.91 -2.25
C ASP A 294 -17.86 -4.82 -2.85
N PHE A 295 -19.06 -4.80 -2.26
CA PHE A 295 -20.17 -5.72 -2.57
C PHE A 295 -21.20 -5.19 -3.57
N ASP A 296 -20.83 -4.29 -4.46
CA ASP A 296 -21.75 -3.71 -5.43
C ASP A 296 -22.27 -4.69 -6.49
N GLN A 297 -21.66 -5.89 -6.56
CA GLN A 297 -22.12 -7.02 -7.37
C GLN A 297 -22.53 -8.25 -6.54
N ALA A 298 -22.85 -8.09 -5.25
CA ALA A 298 -23.35 -9.21 -4.46
C ALA A 298 -24.73 -9.66 -4.99
N VAL A 299 -24.79 -10.87 -5.53
CA VAL A 299 -26.05 -11.52 -5.93
C VAL A 299 -26.35 -12.63 -4.93
N SER A 300 -27.49 -12.52 -4.24
CA SER A 300 -28.13 -13.64 -3.55
C SER A 300 -29.18 -14.20 -4.51
N PRO A 301 -29.29 -15.52 -4.72
CA PRO A 301 -30.43 -16.08 -5.42
C PRO A 301 -31.69 -15.61 -4.69
N VAL A 302 -32.68 -15.17 -5.46
CA VAL A 302 -33.97 -14.71 -4.94
C VAL A 302 -34.54 -15.81 -4.07
N SER A 303 -34.66 -15.57 -2.76
CA SER A 303 -35.55 -16.37 -1.94
C SER A 303 -36.95 -16.13 -2.49
N THR A 304 -37.49 -17.11 -3.22
CA THR A 304 -38.93 -17.21 -3.45
C THR A 304 -39.59 -17.31 -2.08
N LEU A 305 -40.07 -16.17 -1.58
CA LEU A 305 -41.14 -16.11 -0.58
C LEU A 305 -42.47 -16.39 -1.29
#